data_AF-A0A535J1L3-F1
#
_entry.id   AF-A0A535J1L3-F1
#
_cell.length_a   1.000
_cell.length_b   1.000
_cell.length_c   1.000
_cell.angle_alpha   90.00
_cell.angle_beta   90.00
_cell.angle_gamma   90.00
#
_symmetry.space_group_name_H-M   'P 1'
#
loop_
_entity.id
_entity.type
_entity.pdbx_description
1 polymer ?
#
loop_
_entity_poly.entity_id
_entity_poly.type
_entity_poly.pdbx_seq_one_letter_code
_entity_poly.pdbx_strand_id
1 'polypeptide(L)' 'PHAAIGLAHTRWATHGRPNDLNAHPHQDCTGDITVIHNGIIENFRELRDGLEARGHTLTSETDTEAIAHLVEECYRG' A
#
# COMPACT_ATOMS: atom_id res chain seq x y z
N PRO A 1 16.77 14.05 13.55
CA PRO A 1 15.44 13.41 13.78
C PRO A 1 15.61 12.09 14.54
N HIS A 2 15.02 11.97 15.73
CA HIS A 2 14.93 10.69 16.43
C HIS A 2 13.67 9.97 15.92
N ALA A 3 13.84 8.96 15.08
CA ALA A 3 12.79 8.00 14.73
C ALA A 3 13.04 6.72 15.53
N ALA A 4 12.03 6.22 16.24
CA ALA A 4 12.17 4.99 17.05
C ALA A 4 12.05 3.71 16.21
N ILE A 5 11.48 3.80 14.99
CA ILE A 5 11.18 2.66 14.11
C ILE A 5 11.51 3.07 12.67
N GLY A 6 12.09 2.15 11.90
CA GLY A 6 12.36 2.31 10.47
C GLY A 6 12.01 1.03 9.70
N LEU A 7 11.47 1.21 8.49
CA LEU A 7 11.14 0.14 7.56
C LEU A 7 11.92 0.35 6.26
N ALA A 8 12.40 -0.74 5.67
CA ALA A 8 13.05 -0.74 4.37
C ALA A 8 12.69 -2.04 3.63
N HIS A 9 12.62 -1.98 2.30
CA HIS A 9 12.22 -3.13 1.50
C HIS A 9 12.93 -3.14 0.14
N THR A 10 13.41 -4.31 -0.28
CA THR A 10 13.91 -4.57 -1.63
C THR A 10 12.89 -5.39 -2.39
N ARG A 11 12.40 -4.85 -3.52
CA ARG A 11 11.24 -5.37 -4.22
C ARG A 11 11.61 -6.04 -5.55
N TRP A 12 11.10 -7.26 -5.77
CA TRP A 12 11.01 -7.87 -7.10
C TRP A 12 9.60 -7.63 -7.66
N ALA A 13 9.49 -6.87 -8.74
CA ALA A 13 8.19 -6.40 -9.24
C ALA A 13 7.36 -7.54 -9.86
N THR A 14 6.22 -7.84 -9.25
CA THR A 14 5.17 -8.77 -9.76
C THR A 14 3.99 -8.01 -10.38
N HIS A 15 3.58 -6.90 -9.75
CA HIS A 15 2.55 -5.97 -10.23
C HIS A 15 3.10 -4.55 -10.36
N GLY A 16 2.80 -3.85 -11.47
CA GLY A 16 3.35 -2.52 -11.75
C GLY A 16 4.82 -2.53 -12.16
N ARG A 17 5.25 -1.51 -12.91
CA ARG A 17 6.66 -1.40 -13.35
C ARG A 17 7.60 -1.05 -12.19
N PRO A 18 8.90 -1.41 -12.25
CA PRO A 18 9.87 -0.95 -11.26
C PRO A 18 10.07 0.56 -11.39
N ASN A 19 9.50 1.32 -10.46
CA ASN A 19 9.64 2.77 -10.33
C ASN A 19 9.44 3.16 -8.85
N ASP A 20 9.67 4.43 -8.52
CA ASP A 20 9.59 4.91 -7.15
C ASP A 20 8.15 4.85 -6.58
N LEU A 21 7.13 5.12 -7.40
CA LEU A 21 5.73 5.05 -6.98
C LEU A 21 5.29 3.64 -6.58
N ASN A 22 5.87 2.62 -7.22
CA ASN A 22 5.59 1.21 -6.98
C ASN A 22 6.61 0.58 -6.02
N ALA A 23 7.56 1.34 -5.50
CA ALA A 23 8.48 0.87 -4.47
C ALA A 23 7.76 0.89 -3.11
N HIS A 24 8.05 -0.09 -2.27
CA HIS A 24 7.56 -0.06 -0.89
C HIS A 24 8.46 0.86 -0.06
N PRO A 25 7.95 1.48 1.01
CA PRO A 25 6.62 1.27 1.60
C PRO A 25 5.47 1.99 0.88
N HIS A 26 4.27 1.42 1.01
CA HIS A 26 3.02 2.13 0.67
C HIS A 26 2.37 2.67 1.92
N GLN A 27 1.69 3.81 1.79
CA GLN A 27 0.96 4.47 2.86
C GLN A 27 -0.53 4.55 2.53
N ASP A 28 -1.35 4.77 3.56
CA ASP A 28 -2.77 5.08 3.41
C ASP A 28 -3.00 6.56 3.01
N CYS A 29 -4.25 7.03 3.02
CA CYS A 29 -4.55 8.41 2.58
C CYS A 29 -4.03 9.47 3.56
N THR A 30 -3.85 9.14 4.85
CA THR A 30 -3.43 10.08 5.90
C THR A 30 -1.93 10.01 6.20
N GLY A 31 -1.27 8.92 5.83
CA GLY A 31 0.12 8.61 6.16
C GLY A 31 0.28 7.91 7.52
N ASP A 32 -0.81 7.55 8.20
CA ASP A 32 -0.79 6.92 9.53
C ASP A 32 -0.47 5.42 9.45
N ILE A 33 -0.89 4.75 8.38
CA ILE A 33 -0.59 3.33 8.12
C ILE A 33 0.48 3.23 7.04
N THR A 34 1.54 2.46 7.33
CA THR A 34 2.66 2.22 6.41
C THR A 34 2.92 0.72 6.28
N VAL A 35 2.95 0.21 5.05
CA VAL A 35 3.03 -1.23 4.76
C VAL A 35 4.21 -1.55 3.84
N ILE A 36 4.94 -2.61 4.20
CA ILE A 36 5.82 -3.37 3.30
C ILE A 36 5.29 -4.80 3.23
N HIS A 37 5.38 -5.43 2.06
CA HIS A 37 4.80 -6.75 1.84
C HIS A 37 5.71 -7.62 0.96
N ASN A 38 5.82 -8.90 1.34
CA ASN A 38 6.43 -9.97 0.56
C ASN A 38 5.36 -11.01 0.26
N GLY A 39 4.95 -11.11 -1.00
CA GLY A 39 3.88 -11.99 -1.44
C GLY A 39 3.16 -11.41 -2.64
N ILE A 40 2.00 -12.00 -2.96
CA ILE A 40 1.10 -11.52 -4.00
C ILE A 40 -0.31 -11.52 -3.41
N ILE A 41 -1.04 -10.41 -3.56
CA ILE A 41 -2.48 -10.36 -3.25
C ILE A 41 -3.25 -10.64 -4.54
N GLU A 42 -3.78 -11.85 -4.67
CA GLU A 42 -4.33 -12.34 -5.94
C GLU A 42 -5.59 -11.60 -6.39
N ASN A 43 -6.40 -11.13 -5.44
CA ASN A 43 -7.65 -10.38 -5.70
C ASN A 43 -7.46 -8.85 -5.62
N PHE A 44 -6.23 -8.33 -5.71
CA PHE A 44 -5.98 -6.91 -5.48
C PHE A 44 -6.77 -5.98 -6.40
N ARG A 45 -7.08 -6.36 -7.64
CA ARG A 45 -7.88 -5.51 -8.55
C ARG A 45 -9.27 -5.24 -7.98
N GLU A 46 -9.97 -6.28 -7.53
CA GLU A 46 -11.30 -6.15 -6.92
C GLU A 46 -11.23 -5.29 -5.64
N LEU A 47 -10.19 -5.50 -4.83
CA LEU A 47 -9.97 -4.71 -3.62
C LEU A 47 -9.74 -3.23 -3.95
N ARG A 48 -8.87 -2.94 -4.93
CA ARG A 48 -8.55 -1.58 -5.39
C ARG A 48 -9.79 -0.88 -5.96
N ASP A 49 -10.50 -1.52 -6.88
CA ASP A 49 -11.72 -0.98 -7.47
C ASP A 49 -12.76 -0.67 -6.38
N GLY A 50 -12.91 -1.56 -5.40
CA GLY A 50 -13.78 -1.36 -4.25
C GLY A 50 -13.37 -0.18 -3.37
N LEU A 51 -12.08 -0.01 -3.10
CA LEU A 51 -11.54 1.09 -2.32
C LEU A 51 -11.70 2.44 -3.05
N GLU A 52 -11.40 2.50 -4.34
CA GLU A 52 -11.59 3.69 -5.17
C GLU A 52 -13.07 4.09 -5.20
N ALA A 53 -13.99 3.12 -5.33
CA ALA A 53 -15.43 3.35 -5.28
C ALA A 53 -15.92 3.90 -3.92
N ARG A 54 -15.19 3.60 -2.83
CA ARG A 54 -15.46 4.14 -1.48
C ARG A 54 -14.72 5.44 -1.18
N GLY A 55 -13.93 5.96 -2.14
CA GLY A 55 -13.30 7.27 -2.07
C GLY A 55 -11.83 7.28 -1.66
N HIS A 56 -11.18 6.11 -1.55
CA HIS A 56 -9.73 6.06 -1.33
C HIS A 56 -8.98 6.45 -2.60
N THR A 57 -7.86 7.16 -2.44
CA THR A 57 -7.00 7.55 -3.57
C THR A 57 -5.75 6.68 -3.57
N LEU A 58 -5.71 5.71 -4.49
CA LEU A 58 -4.55 4.86 -4.68
C LEU A 58 -3.64 5.47 -5.76
N THR A 59 -2.34 5.49 -5.50
CA THR A 59 -1.32 6.22 -6.27
C THR A 59 -0.33 5.31 -6.99
N SER A 60 -0.24 4.05 -6.57
CA SER A 60 0.62 3.04 -7.18
C SER A 60 -0.18 2.05 -8.02
N GLU A 61 0.54 1.21 -8.77
CA GLU A 61 -0.03 0.09 -9.53
C GLU A 61 0.05 -1.24 -8.74
N THR A 62 0.53 -1.20 -7.49
CA THR A 62 0.84 -2.43 -6.74
C THR A 62 -0.39 -2.98 -6.03
N ASP A 63 -0.33 -4.27 -5.80
CA ASP A 63 -1.25 -5.01 -4.95
C ASP A 63 -1.11 -4.63 -3.47
N THR A 64 0.10 -4.25 -3.06
CA THR A 64 0.43 -3.97 -1.66
C THR A 64 -0.24 -2.70 -1.14
N GLU A 65 -0.40 -1.66 -1.97
CA GLU A 65 -1.07 -0.42 -1.56
C GLU A 65 -2.52 -0.65 -1.11
N ALA A 66 -3.23 -1.61 -1.72
CA ALA A 66 -4.59 -1.96 -1.31
C ALA A 66 -4.66 -2.38 0.16
N ILE A 67 -3.60 -3.02 0.69
CA ILE A 67 -3.55 -3.43 2.10
C ILE A 67 -3.46 -2.23 3.03
N ALA A 68 -2.69 -1.19 2.69
CA ALA A 68 -2.58 0.01 3.51
C ALA A 68 -3.97 0.67 3.68
N HIS A 69 -4.72 0.81 2.58
CA HIS A 69 -6.06 1.39 2.60
C HIS A 69 -7.14 0.51 3.23
N LEU A 70 -7.06 -0.82 3.10
CA LEU A 70 -8.00 -1.72 3.79
C LEU A 70 -7.83 -1.65 5.31
N VAL A 71 -6.58 -1.53 5.79
CA VAL A 71 -6.29 -1.34 7.21
C VAL A 71 -6.79 0.04 7.66
N GLU A 72 -6.47 1.09 6.92
CA GLU A 72 -6.97 2.46 7.14
C GLU A 72 -8.50 2.49 7.31
N GLU A 73 -9.25 1.89 6.38
CA GLU A 73 -10.72 1.89 6.39
C GLU A 73 -11.31 1.27 7.68
N CYS A 74 -10.61 0.27 8.23
CA CYS A 74 -11.03 -0.42 9.44
C CYS A 74 -10.46 0.21 10.73
N TYR A 75 -9.50 1.14 10.60
CA TYR A 75 -8.77 1.72 11.72
C TYR A 75 -9.58 2.82 12.41
N ARG A 76 -9.54 2.87 13.75
CA ARG A 76 -10.33 3.81 14.57
C ARG A 76 -9.50 4.71 15.50
N GLY A 77 -8.17 4.71 15.33
CA GLY A 77 -7.23 5.35 16.27
C GLY A 77 -6.90 4.44 17.44
#